data_AF-B5KLA8-F1
#
_entry.id   AF-B5KLA8-F1
#
_cell.length_a   1.000
_cell.length_b   1.000
_cell.length_c   1.000
_cell.angle_alpha   90.00
_cell.angle_beta   90.00
_cell.angle_gamma   90.00
#
_symmetry.space_group_name_H-M   'P 1'
#
loop_
_entity.id
_entity.type
_entity.pdbx_description
1 polymer ?
#
loop_
_entity_poly.entity_id
_entity_poly.type
_entity_poly.pdbx_seq_one_letter_code
_entity_poly.pdbx_strand_id
1 'polypeptide(L)'
;MAAIFPSIPSNFKPPQISQTLTRRRRPNRTLCTATSDQSYLSASSADIYSHLLRSLPATIHPSVKAPIHSLLSSPIPPTIAPPLCLAATELVGGNPNSAINAACAIHLIHAVTHTRTAPPLAEFSPGVLLMTGDGLLVLAYEMLARSPAVDADTSVRVLKEVARTAAAVAAAYEGGREGELAAGAAACGVILGGGNEEEVERGRRVGMFAGKMELVEAEVELRLGFEDAKAGAVRRLLEEMRFTQSFVNVRNPFYGK
;
A
#
# COMPACT_ATOMS: atom_id res chain seq x y z
N MET A 1 -56.18 8.42 -5.43
CA MET A 1 -55.44 9.68 -5.63
C MET A 1 -54.31 9.40 -6.62
N ALA A 2 -54.47 9.83 -7.87
CA ALA A 2 -53.52 9.62 -8.96
C ALA A 2 -52.48 10.74 -8.97
N ALA A 3 -51.19 10.40 -9.06
CA ALA A 3 -50.11 11.36 -9.17
C ALA A 3 -50.00 11.86 -10.61
N ILE A 4 -50.12 13.18 -10.79
CA ILE A 4 -49.98 13.90 -12.06
C ILE A 4 -48.50 14.24 -12.25
N PHE A 5 -47.87 13.70 -13.30
CA PHE A 5 -46.52 14.09 -13.73
C PHE A 5 -46.63 15.28 -14.69
N PRO A 6 -45.86 16.39 -14.50
CA PRO A 6 -45.81 17.46 -15.48
C PRO A 6 -44.88 17.10 -16.65
N SER A 7 -45.42 17.17 -17.86
CA SER A 7 -44.75 16.99 -19.14
C SER A 7 -43.81 18.16 -19.47
N ILE A 8 -42.56 17.84 -19.82
CA ILE A 8 -41.52 18.80 -20.25
C ILE A 8 -41.64 19.03 -21.77
N PRO A 9 -41.66 20.28 -22.26
CA PRO A 9 -41.75 20.58 -23.68
C PRO A 9 -40.44 20.30 -24.44
N SER A 10 -40.57 19.60 -25.57
CA SER A 10 -39.52 19.30 -26.53
C SER A 10 -39.15 20.53 -27.37
N ASN A 11 -38.12 21.27 -27.00
CA ASN A 11 -37.45 22.19 -27.91
C ASN A 11 -36.02 22.51 -27.45
N PHE A 12 -35.07 21.66 -27.84
CA PHE A 12 -33.65 21.98 -27.76
C PHE A 12 -33.03 21.80 -29.14
N LYS A 13 -32.69 22.93 -29.79
CA LYS A 13 -32.11 22.98 -31.13
C LYS A 13 -30.59 23.06 -30.97
N PRO A 14 -29.79 22.11 -31.52
CA PRO A 14 -28.34 22.15 -31.37
C PRO A 14 -27.72 23.26 -32.24
N PRO A 15 -26.63 23.93 -31.79
CA PRO A 15 -25.97 24.95 -32.58
C PRO A 15 -25.20 24.32 -33.75
N GLN A 16 -25.40 24.88 -34.95
CA GLN A 16 -24.62 24.61 -36.14
C GLN A 16 -23.26 25.30 -36.00
N ILE A 17 -22.17 24.53 -35.99
CA ILE A 17 -20.80 25.08 -36.04
C ILE A 17 -20.19 24.70 -37.39
N SER A 18 -19.97 25.74 -38.19
CA SER A 18 -19.37 25.70 -39.52
C SER A 18 -17.96 25.12 -39.52
N GLN A 19 -17.69 24.27 -40.51
CA GLN A 19 -16.37 23.72 -40.81
C GLN A 19 -15.48 24.81 -41.42
N THR A 20 -14.46 25.24 -40.69
CA THR A 20 -13.31 25.97 -41.26
C THR A 20 -12.03 25.17 -41.02
N LEU A 21 -11.61 24.46 -42.06
CA LEU A 21 -10.34 23.75 -42.15
C LEU A 21 -9.19 24.76 -42.06
N THR A 22 -8.45 24.75 -40.94
CA THR A 22 -7.10 25.30 -40.88
C THR A 22 -6.12 24.22 -40.45
N ARG A 23 -5.26 23.86 -41.38
CA ARG A 23 -4.18 22.86 -41.28
C ARG A 23 -3.20 23.27 -40.19
N ARG A 24 -3.40 22.80 -38.95
CA ARG A 24 -2.40 22.93 -37.87
C ARG A 24 -1.29 21.91 -38.05
N ARG A 25 -0.10 22.43 -38.32
CA ARG A 25 1.19 21.75 -38.44
C ARG A 25 1.45 20.95 -37.15
N ARG A 26 1.69 19.64 -37.27
CA ARG A 26 2.07 18.76 -36.15
C ARG A 26 3.37 19.30 -35.52
N PRO A 27 3.42 19.64 -34.22
CA PRO A 27 4.70 19.75 -33.55
C PRO A 27 5.22 18.33 -33.32
N ASN A 28 6.50 18.13 -33.59
CA ASN A 28 7.20 16.87 -33.39
C ASN A 28 6.91 16.33 -31.99
N ARG A 29 6.41 15.09 -31.92
CA ARG A 29 6.46 14.28 -30.70
C ARG A 29 7.94 14.01 -30.43
N THR A 30 8.58 14.87 -29.64
CA THR A 30 9.72 14.45 -28.84
C THR A 30 9.16 13.41 -27.88
N LEU A 31 9.52 12.14 -28.09
CA LEU A 31 9.35 11.11 -27.08
C LEU A 31 10.16 11.58 -25.87
N CYS A 32 9.51 12.18 -24.88
CA CYS A 32 10.08 12.22 -23.54
C CYS A 32 9.97 10.79 -23.02
N THR A 33 11.04 10.01 -23.20
CA THR A 33 11.33 8.93 -22.27
C THR A 33 11.60 9.58 -20.93
N ALA A 34 10.53 9.81 -20.15
CA ALA A 34 10.67 10.03 -18.73
C ALA A 34 11.14 8.70 -18.13
N THR A 35 12.44 8.44 -18.18
CA THR A 35 13.06 7.63 -17.14
C THR A 35 12.92 8.46 -15.88
N SER A 36 11.79 8.31 -15.17
CA SER A 36 11.72 8.87 -13.83
C SER A 36 12.74 8.09 -13.01
N ASP A 37 13.88 8.72 -12.68
CA ASP A 37 14.90 8.25 -11.73
C ASP A 37 14.35 8.09 -10.29
N GLN A 38 13.04 7.94 -10.14
CA GLN A 38 12.36 7.85 -8.86
C GLN A 38 12.21 6.38 -8.48
N SER A 39 12.81 6.01 -7.35
CA SER A 39 12.75 4.67 -6.78
C SER A 39 11.29 4.22 -6.65
N TYR A 40 10.99 2.98 -7.04
CA TYR A 40 9.64 2.43 -6.99
C TYR A 40 9.11 2.45 -5.56
N LEU A 41 9.98 2.21 -4.56
CA LEU A 41 9.64 2.34 -3.14
C LEU A 41 9.18 3.76 -2.81
N SER A 42 9.93 4.78 -3.23
CA SER A 42 9.62 6.18 -2.90
C SER A 42 8.33 6.66 -3.56
N ALA A 43 8.12 6.34 -4.85
CA ALA A 43 6.92 6.71 -5.59
C ALA A 43 5.69 6.03 -5.00
N SER A 44 5.75 4.70 -4.82
CA SER A 44 4.65 3.91 -4.27
C SER A 44 4.31 4.34 -2.85
N SER A 45 5.32 4.59 -2.01
CA SER A 45 5.09 5.06 -0.63
C SER A 45 4.40 6.43 -0.60
N ALA A 46 4.79 7.35 -1.50
CA ALA A 46 4.17 8.66 -1.61
C ALA A 46 2.69 8.55 -2.05
N ASP A 47 2.40 7.67 -3.01
CA ASP A 47 1.03 7.43 -3.50
C ASP A 47 0.15 6.81 -2.41
N ILE A 48 0.66 5.78 -1.72
CA ILE A 48 -0.03 5.12 -0.59
C ILE A 48 -0.33 6.13 0.50
N TYR A 49 0.67 6.91 0.93
CA TYR A 49 0.51 7.88 1.99
C TYR A 49 -0.48 9.00 1.60
N SER A 50 -0.40 9.48 0.37
CA SER A 50 -1.34 10.48 -0.17
C SER A 50 -2.77 9.96 -0.20
N HIS A 51 -2.96 8.68 -0.58
CA HIS A 51 -4.26 8.03 -0.58
C HIS A 51 -4.80 7.80 0.83
N LEU A 52 -3.95 7.35 1.75
CA LEU A 52 -4.28 7.16 3.16
C LEU A 52 -4.80 8.46 3.78
N LEU A 53 -4.03 9.55 3.68
CA LEU A 53 -4.42 10.84 4.27
C LEU A 53 -5.74 11.37 3.71
N ARG A 54 -5.97 11.21 2.40
CA ARG A 54 -7.24 11.61 1.77
C ARG A 54 -8.42 10.75 2.23
N SER A 55 -8.16 9.50 2.60
CA SER A 55 -9.18 8.51 2.95
C SER A 55 -9.52 8.47 4.44
N LEU A 56 -8.77 9.18 5.29
CA LEU A 56 -9.03 9.23 6.73
C LEU A 56 -10.45 9.74 7.01
N PRO A 57 -11.26 9.02 7.81
CA PRO A 57 -12.61 9.44 8.14
C PRO A 57 -12.62 10.75 8.94
N ALA A 58 -13.56 11.63 8.65
CA ALA A 58 -13.80 12.82 9.48
C ALA A 58 -14.29 12.46 10.89
N THR A 59 -14.84 11.25 11.06
CA THR A 59 -15.48 10.73 12.28
C THR A 59 -14.51 10.08 13.27
N ILE A 60 -13.19 10.19 13.08
CA ILE A 60 -12.22 9.71 14.09
C ILE A 60 -12.54 10.37 15.43
N HIS A 61 -12.69 9.55 16.47
CA HIS A 61 -13.07 10.03 17.80
C HIS A 61 -12.08 11.09 18.30
N PRO A 62 -12.56 12.21 18.90
CA PRO A 62 -11.69 13.32 19.28
C PRO A 62 -10.49 12.94 20.15
N SER A 63 -10.63 11.94 21.01
CA SER A 63 -9.55 11.50 21.92
C SER A 63 -8.35 10.85 21.22
N VAL A 64 -8.53 10.28 20.03
CA VAL A 64 -7.46 9.62 19.26
C VAL A 64 -7.15 10.34 17.95
N LYS A 65 -7.94 11.36 17.58
CA LYS A 65 -7.75 12.13 16.35
C LYS A 65 -6.40 12.84 16.33
N ALA A 66 -6.08 13.62 17.35
CA ALA A 66 -4.81 14.34 17.44
C ALA A 66 -3.58 13.41 17.41
N PRO A 67 -3.49 12.34 18.23
CA PRO A 67 -2.34 11.44 18.19
C PRO A 67 -2.23 10.67 16.87
N ILE A 68 -3.33 10.22 16.26
CA ILE A 68 -3.28 9.57 14.93
C ILE A 68 -2.68 10.53 13.89
N HIS A 69 -3.17 11.78 13.82
CA HIS A 69 -2.64 12.76 12.88
C HIS A 69 -1.17 13.12 13.15
N SER A 70 -0.79 13.25 14.42
CA SER A 70 0.59 13.53 14.83
C SER A 70 1.53 12.40 14.38
N LEU A 71 1.14 11.15 14.63
CA LEU A 71 1.92 9.97 14.25
C LEU A 71 2.07 9.86 12.73
N LEU A 72 0.96 9.93 11.99
CA LEU A 72 0.99 9.78 10.53
C LEU A 72 1.77 10.90 9.85
N SER A 73 1.71 12.13 10.40
CA SER A 73 2.47 13.28 9.87
C SER A 73 3.95 13.28 10.28
N SER A 74 4.41 12.27 11.03
CA SER A 74 5.77 12.16 11.51
C SER A 74 6.60 11.18 10.67
N PRO A 75 7.95 11.28 10.69
CA PRO A 75 8.80 10.31 10.00
C PRO A 75 8.78 8.96 10.73
N ILE A 76 7.80 8.11 10.39
CA ILE A 76 7.79 6.69 10.75
C ILE A 76 8.90 6.00 9.93
N PRO A 77 9.70 5.10 10.54
CA PRO A 77 10.69 4.32 9.81
C PRO A 77 10.10 3.70 8.54
N PRO A 78 10.77 3.84 7.38
CA PRO A 78 10.26 3.29 6.14
C PRO A 78 10.21 1.76 6.21
N THR A 79 9.18 1.20 5.60
CA THR A 79 9.01 -0.25 5.45
C THR A 79 8.70 -0.56 3.99
N ILE A 80 9.15 -1.71 3.52
CA ILE A 80 8.83 -2.19 2.17
C ILE A 80 7.42 -2.72 2.06
N ALA A 81 6.76 -3.03 3.18
CA ALA A 81 5.54 -3.83 3.16
C ALA A 81 4.41 -3.17 2.35
N PRO A 82 4.05 -1.88 2.54
CA PRO A 82 3.01 -1.26 1.72
C PRO A 82 3.34 -1.22 0.21
N PRO A 83 4.53 -0.77 -0.23
CA PRO A 83 4.93 -0.89 -1.64
C PRO A 83 4.93 -2.32 -2.18
N LEU A 84 5.36 -3.29 -1.35
CA LEU A 84 5.38 -4.70 -1.72
C LEU A 84 3.97 -5.26 -1.97
N CYS A 85 2.95 -4.76 -1.27
CA CYS A 85 1.56 -5.10 -1.55
C CYS A 85 1.15 -4.73 -2.99
N LEU A 86 1.52 -3.53 -3.44
CA LEU A 86 1.26 -3.09 -4.82
C LEU A 86 2.07 -3.92 -5.83
N ALA A 87 3.36 -4.11 -5.57
CA ALA A 87 4.25 -4.88 -6.44
C ALA A 87 3.84 -6.35 -6.56
N ALA A 88 3.36 -6.96 -5.47
CA ALA A 88 2.86 -8.34 -5.47
C ALA A 88 1.51 -8.48 -6.20
N THR A 89 0.73 -7.39 -6.28
CA THR A 89 -0.46 -7.35 -7.13
C THR A 89 -0.07 -7.38 -8.61
N GLU A 90 0.92 -6.56 -9.00
CA GLU A 90 1.49 -6.57 -10.36
C GLU A 90 2.16 -7.91 -10.72
N LEU A 91 2.79 -8.57 -9.74
CA LEU A 91 3.51 -9.84 -9.90
C LEU A 91 2.63 -10.95 -10.49
N VAL A 92 1.34 -10.97 -10.15
CA VAL A 92 0.36 -11.93 -10.69
C VAL A 92 -0.48 -11.36 -11.83
N GLY A 93 -0.11 -10.18 -12.35
CA GLY A 93 -0.79 -9.53 -13.47
C GLY A 93 -1.98 -8.65 -13.08
N GLY A 94 -2.18 -8.38 -11.79
CA GLY A 94 -3.21 -7.49 -11.29
C GLY A 94 -2.90 -6.01 -11.48
N ASN A 95 -3.91 -5.16 -11.30
CA ASN A 95 -3.75 -3.70 -11.30
C ASN A 95 -3.35 -3.23 -9.89
N PRO A 96 -2.18 -2.61 -9.68
CA PRO A 96 -1.73 -2.19 -8.35
C PRO A 96 -2.72 -1.24 -7.65
N ASN A 97 -3.48 -0.44 -8.42
CA ASN A 97 -4.48 0.46 -7.85
C ASN A 97 -5.63 -0.28 -7.14
N SER A 98 -5.90 -1.55 -7.46
CA SER A 98 -6.89 -2.35 -6.72
C SER A 98 -6.44 -2.67 -5.29
N ALA A 99 -5.12 -2.65 -5.05
CA ALA A 99 -4.51 -2.96 -3.76
C ALA A 99 -4.18 -1.73 -2.90
N ILE A 100 -4.47 -0.51 -3.37
CA ILE A 100 -4.07 0.72 -2.65
C ILE A 100 -4.64 0.79 -1.23
N ASN A 101 -5.89 0.34 -1.01
CA ASN A 101 -6.51 0.31 0.31
C ASN A 101 -5.89 -0.75 1.22
N ALA A 102 -5.50 -1.91 0.67
CA ALA A 102 -4.77 -2.92 1.42
C ALA A 102 -3.38 -2.44 1.80
N ALA A 103 -2.66 -1.77 0.88
CA ALA A 103 -1.38 -1.16 1.18
C ALA A 103 -1.50 -0.09 2.30
N CYS A 104 -2.56 0.73 2.27
CA CYS A 104 -2.87 1.66 3.36
C CYS A 104 -3.14 0.94 4.70
N ALA A 105 -3.88 -0.17 4.67
CA ALA A 105 -4.13 -0.98 5.87
C ALA A 105 -2.83 -1.55 6.46
N ILE A 106 -1.93 -2.06 5.61
CA ILE A 106 -0.59 -2.51 6.02
C ILE A 106 0.22 -1.35 6.62
N HIS A 107 0.17 -0.16 6.03
CA HIS A 107 0.85 1.02 6.58
C HIS A 107 0.30 1.43 7.96
N LEU A 108 -1.02 1.32 8.16
CA LEU A 108 -1.64 1.58 9.46
C LEU A 108 -1.21 0.54 10.51
N ILE A 109 -1.12 -0.74 10.15
CA ILE A 109 -0.59 -1.79 11.04
C ILE A 109 0.87 -1.51 11.40
N HIS A 110 1.69 -1.06 10.45
CA HIS A 110 3.06 -0.61 10.72
C HIS A 110 3.09 0.52 11.75
N ALA A 111 2.23 1.53 11.58
CA ALA A 111 2.14 2.68 12.48
C ALA A 111 1.75 2.26 13.92
N VAL A 112 0.90 1.24 14.09
CA VAL A 112 0.54 0.70 15.43
C VAL A 112 1.77 0.34 16.23
N THR A 113 2.78 -0.28 15.60
CA THR A 113 4.02 -0.70 16.27
C THR A 113 4.88 0.46 16.78
N HIS A 114 4.64 1.67 16.29
CA HIS A 114 5.36 2.89 16.65
C HIS A 114 4.61 3.77 17.65
N THR A 115 3.36 3.45 17.99
CA THR A 115 2.52 4.27 18.88
C THR A 115 3.16 4.54 20.25
N ARG A 116 4.00 3.62 20.75
CA ARG A 116 4.67 3.73 22.06
C ARG A 116 6.06 4.36 22.01
N THR A 117 6.67 4.43 20.84
CA THR A 117 8.07 4.85 20.67
C THR A 117 8.22 6.12 19.84
N ALA A 118 7.16 6.53 19.14
CA ALA A 118 7.16 7.71 18.30
C ALA A 118 7.34 8.99 19.14
N PRO A 119 8.39 9.80 18.88
CA PRO A 119 8.64 11.05 19.62
C PRO A 119 7.45 12.02 19.67
N PRO A 120 6.66 12.22 18.59
CA PRO A 120 5.49 13.11 18.61
C PRO A 120 4.36 12.64 19.53
N LEU A 121 4.42 11.40 20.02
CA LEU A 121 3.42 10.84 20.92
C LEU A 121 3.88 10.80 22.38
N ALA A 122 5.10 11.26 22.69
CA ALA A 122 5.68 11.19 24.03
C ALA A 122 4.90 12.00 25.09
N GLU A 123 4.09 12.98 24.68
CA GLU A 123 3.26 13.80 25.56
C GLU A 123 1.94 13.13 25.97
N PHE A 124 1.51 12.06 25.29
CA PHE A 124 0.23 11.41 25.57
C PHE A 124 0.36 10.33 26.65
N SER A 125 -0.68 10.20 27.46
CA SER A 125 -0.73 9.13 28.47
C SER A 125 -0.72 7.74 27.83
N PRO A 126 -0.19 6.71 28.51
CA PRO A 126 -0.19 5.33 28.00
C PRO A 126 -1.57 4.82 27.57
N GLY A 127 -2.65 5.25 28.24
CA GLY A 127 -4.02 4.92 27.86
C GLY A 127 -4.43 5.49 26.50
N VAL A 128 -4.03 6.74 26.21
CA VAL A 128 -4.27 7.37 24.90
C VAL A 128 -3.43 6.68 23.81
N LEU A 129 -2.19 6.29 24.11
CA LEU A 129 -1.35 5.55 23.15
C LEU A 129 -1.95 4.18 22.80
N LEU A 130 -2.48 3.46 23.79
CA LEU A 130 -3.20 2.21 23.58
C LEU A 130 -4.40 2.40 22.66
N MET A 131 -5.28 3.37 22.99
CA MET A 131 -6.46 3.68 22.17
C MET A 131 -6.08 4.16 20.76
N THR A 132 -4.95 4.86 20.62
CA THR A 132 -4.42 5.29 19.31
C THR A 132 -4.05 4.07 18.46
N GLY A 133 -3.38 3.08 19.05
CA GLY A 133 -3.11 1.79 18.40
C GLY A 133 -4.39 1.08 17.97
N ASP A 134 -5.37 0.96 18.86
CA ASP A 134 -6.65 0.33 18.55
C ASP A 134 -7.39 1.07 17.43
N GLY A 135 -7.37 2.42 17.47
CA GLY A 135 -7.96 3.27 16.44
C GLY A 135 -7.31 3.07 15.06
N LEU A 136 -5.99 2.93 14.99
CA LEU A 136 -5.28 2.64 13.74
C LEU A 136 -5.64 1.27 13.17
N LEU A 137 -5.81 0.25 14.01
CA LEU A 137 -6.26 -1.07 13.58
C LEU A 137 -7.69 -1.02 13.01
N VAL A 138 -8.61 -0.31 13.66
CA VAL A 138 -9.97 -0.10 13.15
C VAL A 138 -9.94 0.61 11.79
N LEU A 139 -9.13 1.66 11.65
CA LEU A 139 -8.94 2.36 10.37
C LEU A 139 -8.39 1.42 9.29
N ALA A 140 -7.50 0.50 9.62
CA ALA A 140 -6.97 -0.47 8.67
C ALA A 140 -8.08 -1.36 8.08
N TYR A 141 -8.98 -1.88 8.92
CA TYR A 141 -10.14 -2.64 8.45
C TYR A 141 -11.16 -1.80 7.68
N GLU A 142 -11.36 -0.55 8.10
CA GLU A 142 -12.23 0.39 7.40
C GLU A 142 -11.71 0.72 6.00
N MET A 143 -10.39 0.84 5.81
CA MET A 143 -9.78 0.99 4.48
C MET A 143 -10.14 -0.18 3.56
N LEU A 144 -10.09 -1.41 4.06
CA LEU A 144 -10.47 -2.60 3.30
C LEU A 144 -11.97 -2.61 2.96
N ALA A 145 -12.82 -2.24 3.93
CA ALA A 145 -14.27 -2.21 3.74
C ALA A 145 -14.71 -1.16 2.69
N ARG A 146 -13.90 -0.12 2.48
CA ARG A 146 -14.10 0.93 1.46
C ARG A 146 -13.44 0.61 0.12
N SER A 147 -12.81 -0.55 -0.02
CA SER A 147 -12.21 -0.97 -1.28
C SER A 147 -13.25 -1.02 -2.41
N PRO A 148 -12.84 -0.73 -3.65
CA PRO A 148 -13.69 -0.95 -4.80
C PRO A 148 -14.24 -2.38 -4.81
N ALA A 149 -15.44 -2.55 -5.35
CA ALA A 149 -16.08 -3.86 -5.39
C ALA A 149 -15.20 -4.88 -6.14
N VAL A 150 -14.62 -5.81 -5.38
CA VAL A 150 -14.11 -7.10 -5.87
C VAL A 150 -15.14 -8.16 -5.52
N ASP A 151 -14.94 -9.40 -5.97
CA ASP A 151 -15.85 -10.47 -5.55
C ASP A 151 -15.77 -10.71 -4.03
N ALA A 152 -16.85 -11.27 -3.47
CA ALA A 152 -16.98 -11.45 -2.03
C ALA A 152 -15.92 -12.40 -1.45
N ASP A 153 -15.46 -13.39 -2.22
CA ASP A 153 -14.44 -14.34 -1.77
C ASP A 153 -13.09 -13.63 -1.62
N THR A 154 -12.66 -12.89 -2.64
CA THR A 154 -11.44 -12.06 -2.58
C THR A 154 -11.49 -11.06 -1.41
N SER A 155 -12.63 -10.38 -1.22
CA SER A 155 -12.80 -9.44 -0.09
C SER A 155 -12.57 -10.11 1.27
N VAL A 156 -13.14 -11.30 1.47
CA VAL A 156 -12.99 -12.08 2.71
C VAL A 156 -11.56 -12.61 2.88
N ARG A 157 -10.93 -13.07 1.79
CA ARG A 157 -9.53 -13.55 1.82
C ARG A 157 -8.57 -12.44 2.23
N VAL A 158 -8.69 -11.24 1.65
CA VAL A 158 -7.84 -10.09 2.02
C VAL A 158 -8.10 -9.64 3.46
N LEU A 159 -9.37 -9.59 3.89
CA LEU A 159 -9.71 -9.24 5.27
C LEU A 159 -9.06 -10.22 6.27
N LYS A 160 -9.15 -11.53 5.99
CA LYS A 160 -8.51 -12.58 6.80
C LYS A 160 -6.99 -12.41 6.82
N GLU A 161 -6.38 -12.10 5.68
CA GLU A 161 -4.94 -11.94 5.58
C GLU A 161 -4.43 -10.73 6.36
N VAL A 162 -5.12 -9.58 6.26
CA VAL A 162 -4.78 -8.38 7.05
C VAL A 162 -4.97 -8.65 8.55
N ALA A 163 -6.03 -9.35 8.95
CA ALA A 163 -6.23 -9.74 10.34
C ALA A 163 -5.11 -10.67 10.87
N ARG A 164 -4.72 -11.66 10.06
CA ARG A 164 -3.58 -12.54 10.36
C ARG A 164 -2.28 -11.73 10.51
N THR A 165 -2.05 -10.78 9.61
CA THR A 165 -0.88 -9.90 9.63
C THR A 165 -0.82 -9.08 10.91
N ALA A 166 -1.92 -8.42 11.28
CA ALA A 166 -2.00 -7.64 12.52
C ALA A 166 -1.71 -8.52 13.76
N ALA A 167 -2.27 -9.73 13.81
CA ALA A 167 -2.01 -10.67 14.90
C ALA A 167 -0.55 -11.14 14.94
N ALA A 168 0.05 -11.47 13.80
CA ALA A 168 1.43 -11.93 13.70
C ALA A 168 2.42 -10.82 14.11
N VAL A 169 2.22 -9.58 13.63
CA VAL A 169 3.04 -8.42 14.01
C VAL A 169 2.93 -8.12 15.50
N ALA A 170 1.74 -8.26 16.09
CA ALA A 170 1.54 -8.07 17.53
C ALA A 170 2.25 -9.16 18.38
N ALA A 171 2.30 -10.40 17.88
CA ALA A 171 2.96 -11.53 18.55
C ALA A 171 4.50 -11.55 18.35
N ALA A 172 5.00 -10.90 17.30
CA ALA A 172 6.42 -10.90 16.97
C ALA A 172 7.24 -9.98 17.90
N TYR A 173 8.42 -10.47 18.29
CA TYR A 173 9.49 -9.65 18.85
C TYR A 173 9.94 -8.59 17.82
N GLU A 174 10.50 -7.47 18.26
CA GLU A 174 10.79 -6.31 17.40
C GLU A 174 11.51 -6.66 16.08
N GLY A 175 12.50 -7.56 16.11
CA GLY A 175 13.23 -7.98 14.91
C GLY A 175 12.44 -8.85 13.91
N GLY A 176 11.30 -9.41 14.30
CA GLY A 176 10.45 -10.25 13.44
C GLY A 176 9.27 -9.52 12.79
N ARG A 177 8.93 -8.31 13.28
CA ARG A 177 7.73 -7.58 12.85
C ARG A 177 7.74 -7.23 11.36
N GLU A 178 8.87 -6.78 10.83
CA GLU A 178 9.01 -6.44 9.41
C GLU A 178 8.79 -7.65 8.50
N GLY A 179 9.27 -8.83 8.90
CA GLY A 179 9.04 -10.08 8.18
C GLY A 179 7.56 -10.44 8.10
N GLU A 180 6.86 -10.43 9.24
CA GLU A 180 5.41 -10.73 9.31
C GLU A 180 4.59 -9.70 8.52
N LEU A 181 4.93 -8.41 8.65
CA LEU A 181 4.25 -7.33 7.96
C LEU A 181 4.41 -7.45 6.43
N ALA A 182 5.64 -7.67 5.95
CA ALA A 182 5.94 -7.82 4.53
C ALA A 182 5.34 -9.11 3.95
N ALA A 183 5.34 -10.21 4.71
CA ALA A 183 4.70 -11.46 4.33
C ALA A 183 3.19 -11.28 4.09
N GLY A 184 2.51 -10.66 5.04
CA GLY A 184 1.09 -10.32 4.93
C GLY A 184 0.78 -9.37 3.78
N ALA A 185 1.63 -8.37 3.58
CA ALA A 185 1.47 -7.42 2.50
C ALA A 185 1.59 -8.05 1.11
N ALA A 186 2.60 -8.90 0.91
CA ALA A 186 2.78 -9.64 -0.33
C ALA A 186 1.59 -10.58 -0.60
N ALA A 187 1.13 -11.32 0.42
CA ALA A 187 -0.04 -12.18 0.32
C ALA A 187 -1.31 -11.40 -0.05
N CYS A 188 -1.55 -10.25 0.59
CA CYS A 188 -2.68 -9.36 0.24
C CYS A 188 -2.61 -8.92 -1.23
N GLY A 189 -1.42 -8.55 -1.70
CA GLY A 189 -1.21 -8.14 -3.08
C GLY A 189 -1.51 -9.27 -4.07
N VAL A 190 -0.99 -10.48 -3.81
CA VAL A 190 -1.26 -11.64 -4.66
C VAL A 190 -2.76 -11.98 -4.69
N ILE A 191 -3.45 -11.96 -3.55
CA ILE A 191 -4.90 -12.20 -3.49
C ILE A 191 -5.65 -11.17 -4.34
N LEU A 192 -5.35 -9.88 -4.17
CA LEU A 192 -5.99 -8.77 -4.92
C LEU A 192 -5.65 -8.75 -6.40
N GLY A 193 -4.51 -9.34 -6.77
CA GLY A 193 -4.09 -9.50 -8.15
C GLY A 193 -4.69 -10.73 -8.84
N GLY A 194 -5.43 -11.57 -8.12
CA GLY A 194 -6.08 -12.76 -8.67
C GLY A 194 -5.21 -14.02 -8.65
N GLY A 195 -4.15 -14.04 -7.84
CA GLY A 195 -3.29 -15.22 -7.69
C GLY A 195 -3.99 -16.38 -6.97
N ASN A 196 -3.55 -17.59 -7.30
CA ASN A 196 -4.03 -18.82 -6.68
C ASN A 196 -3.39 -19.04 -5.29
N GLU A 197 -3.87 -20.02 -4.52
CA GLU A 197 -3.37 -20.29 -3.15
C GLU A 197 -1.86 -20.62 -3.09
N GLU A 198 -1.31 -21.26 -4.12
CA GLU A 198 0.12 -21.56 -4.19
C GLU A 198 0.93 -20.27 -4.39
N GLU A 199 0.49 -19.39 -5.29
CA GLU A 199 1.07 -18.07 -5.50
C GLU A 199 0.96 -17.21 -4.23
N VAL A 200 -0.16 -17.28 -3.51
CA VAL A 200 -0.33 -16.54 -2.25
C VAL A 200 0.69 -16.99 -1.20
N GLU A 201 0.87 -18.30 -1.03
CA GLU A 201 1.84 -18.83 -0.06
C GLU A 201 3.29 -18.57 -0.48
N ARG A 202 3.60 -18.60 -1.78
CA ARG A 202 4.91 -18.19 -2.32
C ARG A 202 5.17 -16.70 -2.09
N GLY A 203 4.18 -15.85 -2.41
CA GLY A 203 4.25 -14.41 -2.17
C GLY A 203 4.49 -14.09 -0.69
N ARG A 204 3.82 -14.82 0.21
CA ARG A 204 4.04 -14.72 1.66
C ARG A 204 5.48 -15.03 2.05
N ARG A 205 6.09 -16.08 1.49
CA ARG A 205 7.51 -16.40 1.73
C ARG A 205 8.45 -15.33 1.18
N VAL A 206 8.21 -14.85 -0.04
CA VAL A 206 8.97 -13.73 -0.62
C VAL A 206 8.93 -12.52 0.31
N GLY A 207 7.73 -12.15 0.80
CA GLY A 207 7.56 -11.04 1.74
C GLY A 207 8.25 -11.28 3.07
N MET A 208 8.16 -12.48 3.63
CA MET A 208 8.84 -12.86 4.87
C MET A 208 10.36 -12.67 4.76
N PHE A 209 10.97 -13.21 3.69
CA PHE A 209 12.40 -13.06 3.43
C PHE A 209 12.79 -11.61 3.18
N ALA A 210 12.02 -10.89 2.38
CA ALA A 210 12.27 -9.49 2.08
C ALA A 210 12.23 -8.61 3.34
N GLY A 211 11.23 -8.80 4.22
CA GLY A 211 11.10 -8.05 5.47
C GLY A 211 12.18 -8.37 6.49
N LYS A 212 12.74 -9.59 6.46
CA LYS A 212 13.92 -9.98 7.26
C LYS A 212 15.26 -9.57 6.67
N MET A 213 15.27 -8.90 5.51
CA MET A 213 16.47 -8.57 4.75
C MET A 213 17.25 -9.80 4.24
N GLU A 214 16.58 -10.96 4.13
CA GLU A 214 17.07 -12.21 3.53
C GLU A 214 16.85 -12.14 2.00
N LEU A 215 17.49 -11.14 1.36
CA LEU A 215 17.16 -10.74 -0.02
C LEU A 215 17.62 -11.76 -1.08
N VAL A 216 18.52 -12.68 -0.74
CA VAL A 216 18.92 -13.77 -1.65
C VAL A 216 17.83 -14.83 -1.68
N GLU A 217 17.33 -15.21 -0.51
CA GLU A 217 16.24 -16.16 -0.31
C GLU A 217 14.95 -15.64 -0.96
N ALA A 218 14.66 -14.34 -0.80
CA ALA A 218 13.52 -13.70 -1.45
C ALA A 218 13.59 -13.79 -2.98
N GLU A 219 14.74 -13.53 -3.59
CA GLU A 219 14.95 -13.62 -5.04
C GLU A 219 14.86 -15.07 -5.54
N VAL A 220 15.32 -16.05 -4.75
CA VAL A 220 15.20 -17.47 -5.09
C VAL A 220 13.72 -17.90 -5.12
N GLU A 221 12.95 -17.59 -4.07
CA GLU A 221 11.50 -17.89 -4.05
C GLU A 221 10.75 -17.21 -5.19
N LEU A 222 11.11 -15.95 -5.50
CA LEU A 222 10.51 -15.19 -6.59
C LEU A 222 10.69 -15.89 -7.94
N ARG A 223 11.89 -16.41 -8.23
CA ARG A 223 12.19 -17.12 -9.48
C ARG A 223 11.57 -18.50 -9.57
N LEU A 224 11.38 -19.18 -8.43
CA LEU A 224 10.76 -20.50 -8.40
C LEU A 224 9.24 -20.43 -8.55
N GLY A 225 8.64 -19.30 -8.17
CA GLY A 225 7.19 -19.16 -8.05
C GLY A 225 6.49 -18.38 -9.14
N PHE A 226 7.20 -17.47 -9.81
CA PHE A 226 6.58 -16.46 -10.65
C PHE A 226 7.32 -16.27 -11.97
N GLU A 227 6.59 -15.84 -13.00
CA GLU A 227 7.18 -15.52 -14.29
C GLU A 227 8.11 -14.30 -14.19
N ASP A 228 9.33 -14.44 -14.70
CA ASP A 228 10.35 -13.38 -14.66
C ASP A 228 9.89 -12.06 -15.28
N ALA A 229 9.02 -12.12 -16.30
CA ALA A 229 8.46 -10.95 -16.97
C ALA A 229 7.56 -10.11 -16.05
N LYS A 230 6.92 -10.73 -15.04
CA LYS A 230 6.02 -10.07 -14.09
C LYS A 230 6.72 -9.68 -12.78
N ALA A 231 7.87 -10.27 -12.50
CA ALA A 231 8.66 -10.05 -11.28
C ALA A 231 9.36 -8.68 -11.17
N GLY A 232 9.24 -7.81 -12.19
CA GLY A 232 10.02 -6.58 -12.29
C GLY A 232 9.82 -5.60 -11.12
N ALA A 233 8.58 -5.40 -10.64
CA ALA A 233 8.30 -4.47 -9.55
C ALA A 233 8.87 -4.96 -8.20
N VAL A 234 8.66 -6.23 -7.88
CA VAL A 234 9.20 -6.85 -6.66
C VAL A 234 10.72 -6.87 -6.70
N ARG A 235 11.34 -7.23 -7.83
CA ARG A 235 12.80 -7.23 -7.98
C ARG A 235 13.40 -5.84 -7.78
N ARG A 236 12.79 -4.79 -8.35
CA ARG A 236 13.23 -3.40 -8.10
C ARG A 236 13.19 -3.03 -6.62
N LEU A 237 12.13 -3.41 -5.90
CA LEU A 237 12.06 -3.21 -4.44
C LEU A 237 13.21 -3.93 -3.71
N LEU A 238 13.47 -5.20 -4.04
CA LEU A 238 14.56 -5.96 -3.42
C LEU A 238 15.94 -5.34 -3.73
N GLU A 239 16.15 -4.87 -4.95
CA GLU A 239 17.39 -4.18 -5.35
C GLU A 239 17.58 -2.86 -4.59
N GLU A 240 16.53 -2.03 -4.50
CA GLU A 240 16.57 -0.77 -3.73
C GLU A 240 16.89 -1.01 -2.24
N MET A 241 16.38 -2.11 -1.66
CA MET A 241 16.72 -2.52 -0.30
C MET A 241 18.18 -2.97 -0.14
N ARG A 242 18.74 -3.65 -1.14
CA ARG A 242 20.18 -3.99 -1.15
C ARG A 242 21.05 -2.74 -1.13
N PHE A 243 20.69 -1.71 -1.91
CA PHE A 243 21.45 -0.46 -1.98
C PHE A 243 21.33 0.39 -0.71
N THR A 244 20.24 0.32 0.03
CA THR A 244 20.14 0.99 1.35
C THR A 244 20.97 0.27 2.41
N GLN A 245 21.14 -1.05 2.31
CA GLN A 245 21.99 -1.86 3.19
C GLN A 245 23.48 -1.50 3.08
N SER A 246 23.97 -1.19 1.86
CA SER A 246 25.37 -0.79 1.64
C SER A 246 25.71 0.57 2.28
N PHE A 247 24.74 1.47 2.44
CA PHE A 247 24.93 2.73 3.15
C PHE A 247 24.91 2.60 4.68
N VAL A 248 24.10 1.68 5.22
CA VAL A 248 24.04 1.45 6.69
C VAL A 248 25.29 0.72 7.19
N ASN A 249 25.80 -0.28 6.46
CA ASN A 249 27.03 -1.00 6.83
C ASN A 249 28.30 -0.13 6.75
N VAL A 250 28.31 0.93 5.94
CA VAL A 250 29.44 1.88 5.86
C VAL A 250 29.43 2.89 7.01
N ARG A 251 28.29 3.12 7.68
CA ARG A 251 28.17 4.09 8.79
C ARG A 251 28.02 3.47 10.18
N ASN A 252 27.90 2.15 10.30
CA ASN A 252 27.73 1.51 11.60
C ASN A 252 28.68 0.31 11.78
N PRO A 253 29.94 0.53 12.23
CA PRO A 253 30.90 -0.55 12.47
C PRO A 253 30.59 -1.38 13.74
N PHE A 254 29.44 -1.18 14.40
CA PHE A 254 29.16 -1.71 15.73
C PHE A 254 28.29 -2.96 15.80
N TYR A 255 27.75 -3.46 14.68
CA TYR A 255 27.11 -4.78 14.63
C TYR A 255 27.99 -5.78 13.88
N GLY A 256 29.15 -6.02 14.47
CA GLY A 256 30.03 -7.12 14.13
C GLY A 256 30.59 -7.70 15.43
N LYS A 257 29.80 -8.57 16.07
CA LYS A 257 30.24 -9.66 16.96
C LYS A 257 29.05 -10.50 17.38
#